data_AF-A0A148N6U9-F1
#
_entry.id   AF-A0A148N6U9-F1
#
_cell.length_a   1.000
_cell.length_b   1.000
_cell.length_c   1.000
_cell.angle_alpha   90.00
_cell.angle_beta   90.00
_cell.angle_gamma   90.00
#
_symmetry.space_group_name_H-M   'P 1'
#
loop_
_entity.id
_entity.type
_entity.pdbx_description
1 polymer ?
#
loop_
_entity_poly.entity_id
_entity_poly.type
_entity_poly.pdbx_seq_one_letter_code
_entity_poly.pdbx_strand_id
1 'polypeptide(L)'
;MKPPKTEKLELKELVAMGVGGMVGGGIFSVLGLSASLAGHAAPLAFVLGGMIALLTGWSYARLGLVYHSDGGSFTYLEKTFVHHNIAALGGWLLLSGYIGTMAIYAYTFGVYGAVMPGEAASYAGPATYVQPPEGS
;
A
#
# COMPACT_ATOMS: atom_id res chain seq x y z
N MET A 1 -36.08 11.56 19.09
CA MET A 1 -34.72 11.09 18.77
C MET A 1 -34.75 10.52 17.35
N LYS A 2 -34.03 11.13 16.40
CA LYS A 2 -34.04 10.72 14.97
C LYS A 2 -32.96 9.63 14.81
N PRO A 3 -33.27 8.46 14.23
CA PRO A 3 -32.28 7.40 14.08
C PRO A 3 -31.13 7.89 13.16
N PRO A 4 -29.87 7.53 13.46
CA PRO A 4 -28.74 7.93 12.64
C PRO A 4 -28.88 7.34 11.24
N LYS A 5 -28.78 8.19 10.21
CA LYS A 5 -28.70 7.76 8.81
C LYS A 5 -27.39 7.00 8.64
N THR A 6 -27.44 5.69 8.48
CA THR A 6 -26.31 4.91 7.97
C THR A 6 -26.14 5.30 6.50
N GLU A 7 -25.26 6.26 6.21
CA GLU A 7 -24.88 6.54 4.82
C GLU A 7 -24.18 5.29 4.28
N LYS A 8 -24.89 4.60 3.40
CA LYS A 8 -24.36 3.44 2.71
C LYS A 8 -23.51 3.97 1.56
N LEU A 9 -22.24 3.57 1.53
CA LEU A 9 -21.33 3.94 0.46
C LEU A 9 -21.85 3.37 -0.87
N GLU A 10 -21.93 4.21 -1.90
CA GLU A 10 -22.29 3.74 -3.24
C GLU A 10 -21.12 2.99 -3.89
N LEU A 11 -21.42 2.12 -4.85
CA LEU A 11 -20.40 1.36 -5.60
C LEU A 11 -19.29 2.25 -6.17
N LYS A 12 -19.65 3.45 -6.64
CA LYS A 12 -18.70 4.41 -7.18
C LYS A 12 -17.71 4.91 -6.12
N GLU A 13 -18.19 5.16 -4.91
CA GLU A 13 -17.37 5.63 -3.79
C GLU A 13 -16.43 4.52 -3.29
N LEU A 14 -16.93 3.27 -3.21
CA LEU A 14 -16.12 2.10 -2.85
C LEU A 14 -15.01 1.84 -3.88
N VAL A 15 -15.34 1.92 -5.17
CA VAL A 15 -14.34 1.79 -6.25
C VAL A 15 -13.33 2.93 -6.18
N ALA A 16 -13.78 4.18 -5.99
CA ALA A 16 -12.88 5.33 -5.87
C ALA A 16 -11.94 5.20 -4.66
N MET A 17 -12.44 4.72 -3.51
CA MET A 17 -11.63 4.47 -2.32
C MET A 17 -10.57 3.39 -2.57
N GLY A 18 -10.96 2.26 -3.17
CA GLY A 18 -10.04 1.17 -3.48
C GLY A 18 -8.97 1.55 -4.50
N VAL A 19 -9.38 2.18 -5.61
CA VAL A 19 -8.47 2.64 -6.66
C VAL A 19 -7.55 3.75 -6.13
N GLY A 20 -8.08 4.72 -5.41
CA GLY A 20 -7.30 5.80 -4.80
C GLY A 20 -6.24 5.29 -3.85
N GLY A 21 -6.57 4.32 -3.00
CA GLY A 21 -5.62 3.68 -2.08
C GLY A 21 -4.53 2.88 -2.80
N MET A 22 -4.89 2.08 -3.81
CA MET A 22 -3.94 1.27 -4.58
C MET A 22 -2.99 2.14 -5.43
N VAL A 23 -3.52 3.16 -6.09
CA VAL A 23 -2.73 4.06 -6.95
C VAL A 23 -1.83 4.95 -6.09
N GLY A 24 -2.40 5.64 -5.09
CA GLY A 24 -1.66 6.53 -4.19
C GLY A 24 -0.61 5.80 -3.35
N GLY A 25 -0.98 4.63 -2.85
CA GLY A 25 -0.18 3.90 -1.89
C GLY A 25 0.78 2.87 -2.47
N GLY A 26 0.38 2.16 -3.51
CA GLY A 26 1.20 1.13 -4.14
C GLY A 26 2.02 1.69 -5.30
N ILE A 27 1.34 2.25 -6.30
CA ILE A 27 1.96 2.62 -7.57
C ILE A 27 2.97 3.76 -7.38
N PHE A 28 2.57 4.88 -6.78
CA PHE A 28 3.48 6.02 -6.58
C PHE A 28 4.64 5.70 -5.64
N SER A 29 4.41 4.87 -4.63
CA SER A 29 5.43 4.42 -3.68
C SER A 29 6.47 3.52 -4.32
N VAL A 30 6.02 2.52 -5.10
CA VAL A 30 6.89 1.52 -5.70
C VAL A 30 7.55 2.04 -6.96
N LEU A 31 6.90 2.92 -7.74
CA LEU A 31 7.53 3.52 -8.92
C LEU A 31 8.79 4.31 -8.55
N GLY A 32 8.78 5.07 -7.44
CA GLY A 32 9.96 5.80 -6.96
C GLY A 32 11.14 4.89 -6.60
N LEU A 33 10.87 3.77 -5.93
CA LEU A 33 11.89 2.76 -5.61
C LEU A 33 12.30 1.92 -6.84
N SER A 34 11.37 1.55 -7.72
CA SER A 34 11.69 0.73 -8.89
C SER A 34 12.43 1.52 -9.96
N ALA A 35 12.18 2.84 -10.08
CA ALA A 35 12.93 3.69 -10.99
C ALA A 35 14.41 3.77 -10.59
N SER A 36 14.72 3.75 -9.29
CA SER A 36 16.09 3.75 -8.80
C SER A 36 16.74 2.35 -8.82
N LEU A 37 15.98 1.27 -8.63
CA LEU A 37 16.53 -0.10 -8.60
C LEU A 37 16.47 -0.88 -9.93
N ALA A 38 15.39 -0.79 -10.71
CA ALA A 38 15.05 -1.77 -11.75
C ALA A 38 15.21 -1.28 -13.19
N GLY A 39 15.35 0.03 -13.43
CA GLY A 39 15.53 0.60 -14.78
C GLY A 39 14.51 0.04 -15.79
N HIS A 40 15.00 -0.61 -16.85
CA HIS A 40 14.16 -1.16 -17.94
C HIS A 40 13.31 -2.39 -17.55
N ALA A 41 13.57 -3.02 -16.40
CA ALA A 41 12.81 -4.21 -15.96
C ALA A 41 11.59 -3.90 -15.09
N ALA A 42 11.40 -2.63 -14.69
CA ALA A 42 10.28 -2.18 -13.87
C ALA A 42 8.88 -2.53 -14.43
N PRO A 43 8.61 -2.43 -15.75
CA PRO A 43 7.29 -2.75 -16.29
C PRO A 43 6.94 -4.23 -16.16
N LEU A 44 7.94 -5.11 -16.31
CA LEU A 44 7.75 -6.56 -16.25
C LEU A 44 7.37 -7.02 -14.85
N ALA A 45 8.02 -6.45 -13.82
CA ALA A 45 7.67 -6.69 -12.42
C ALA A 45 6.25 -6.22 -12.10
N PHE A 46 5.83 -5.09 -12.68
CA PHE A 46 4.48 -4.56 -12.50
C PHE A 46 3.40 -5.45 -13.12
N VAL A 47 3.65 -6.00 -14.31
CA VAL A 47 2.73 -6.96 -14.96
C VAL A 47 2.57 -8.22 -14.12
N LEU A 48 3.67 -8.79 -13.63
CA LEU A 48 3.63 -9.96 -12.75
C LEU A 48 2.87 -9.67 -11.45
N GLY A 49 3.15 -8.54 -10.80
CA GLY A 49 2.42 -8.09 -9.60
C GLY A 49 0.93 -7.89 -9.87
N GLY A 50 0.57 -7.32 -11.02
CA GLY A 50 -0.81 -7.15 -11.46
C GLY A 50 -1.56 -8.47 -11.65
N MET A 51 -0.92 -9.49 -12.23
CA MET A 51 -1.54 -10.82 -12.35
C MET A 51 -1.84 -11.44 -10.98
N ILE A 52 -0.89 -11.36 -10.04
CA ILE A 52 -1.07 -11.86 -8.68
C ILE A 52 -2.18 -11.09 -7.97
N ALA A 53 -2.24 -9.77 -8.14
CA ALA A 53 -3.31 -8.93 -7.59
C ALA A 53 -4.68 -9.28 -8.17
N LEU A 54 -4.79 -9.58 -9.47
CA LEU A 54 -6.03 -10.02 -10.11
C LEU A 54 -6.52 -11.36 -9.55
N LEU A 55 -5.62 -12.33 -9.42
CA LEU A 55 -5.92 -13.63 -8.80
C LEU A 55 -6.39 -13.45 -7.34
N THR A 56 -5.71 -12.60 -6.59
CA THR A 56 -6.04 -12.29 -5.19
C THR A 56 -7.40 -11.60 -5.09
N GLY A 57 -7.65 -10.58 -5.92
CA GLY A 57 -8.91 -9.85 -5.97
C GLY A 57 -10.07 -10.76 -6.38
N TRP A 58 -9.86 -11.68 -7.32
CA TRP A 58 -10.88 -12.65 -7.70
C TRP A 58 -11.21 -13.61 -6.56
N SER A 59 -10.19 -14.12 -5.85
CA SER A 59 -10.39 -14.95 -4.65
C SER A 59 -11.16 -14.19 -3.57
N TYR A 60 -10.82 -12.90 -3.34
CA TYR A 60 -11.49 -12.06 -2.35
C TYR A 60 -12.94 -11.73 -2.72
N ALA A 61 -13.20 -11.43 -3.99
CA ALA A 61 -14.55 -11.16 -4.49
C ALA A 61 -15.44 -12.39 -4.31
N ARG A 62 -14.91 -13.59 -4.59
CA ARG A 62 -15.65 -14.85 -4.38
C ARG A 62 -15.92 -15.10 -2.90
N LEU A 63 -14.98 -14.75 -2.01
CA LEU A 63 -15.15 -14.91 -0.56
C LEU A 63 -16.19 -13.92 0.00
N GLY A 64 -16.16 -12.66 -0.46
CA GLY A 64 -17.13 -11.63 -0.07
C GLY A 64 -18.57 -11.95 -0.46
N LEU A 65 -18.77 -12.71 -1.54
CA LEU A 65 -20.10 -13.20 -1.93
C LEU A 65 -20.57 -14.38 -1.05
N VAL A 66 -19.65 -15.19 -0.52
CA VAL A 66 -19.97 -16.36 0.32
C VAL A 66 -20.24 -15.96 1.77
N TYR A 67 -19.53 -14.96 2.28
CA TYR A 67 -19.66 -14.50 3.66
C TYR A 67 -20.19 -13.06 3.68
N HIS A 68 -21.52 -12.93 3.72
CA HIS A 68 -22.25 -11.66 3.83
C HIS A 68 -22.14 -11.06 5.25
N SER A 69 -20.91 -10.80 5.70
CA SER A 69 -20.64 -10.24 7.03
C SER A 69 -19.95 -8.89 6.85
N ASP A 70 -20.54 -7.82 7.40
CA ASP A 70 -20.03 -6.42 7.38
C ASP A 70 -18.69 -6.22 8.13
N GLY A 71 -18.02 -7.29 8.51
CA GLY A 71 -16.73 -7.25 9.17
C GLY A 71 -15.66 -7.77 8.22
N GLY A 72 -14.61 -6.97 8.00
CA GLY A 72 -13.55 -7.27 7.02
C GLY A 72 -12.75 -8.55 7.31
N SER A 73 -11.54 -8.66 6.77
CA SER A 73 -10.65 -9.83 6.88
C SER A 73 -10.52 -10.40 8.30
N PHE A 74 -10.64 -9.53 9.32
CA PHE A 74 -10.61 -9.87 10.74
C PHE A 74 -11.81 -10.71 11.19
N THR A 75 -13.01 -10.43 10.70
CA THR A 75 -14.25 -11.17 11.06
C THR A 75 -14.28 -12.55 10.42
N TYR A 76 -13.58 -12.75 9.30
CA TYR A 76 -13.33 -14.09 8.75
C TYR A 76 -12.40 -14.90 9.64
N LEU A 77 -11.32 -14.30 10.15
CA LEU A 77 -10.41 -14.95 11.09
C LEU A 77 -11.12 -15.30 12.41
N GLU A 78 -11.95 -14.39 12.93
CA GLU A 78 -12.70 -14.59 14.17
C GLU A 78 -13.79 -15.67 14.03
N LYS A 79 -14.46 -15.78 12.87
CA LYS A 79 -15.43 -16.86 12.59
C LYS A 79 -14.78 -18.20 12.25
N THR A 80 -13.55 -18.22 11.72
CA THR A 80 -12.90 -19.46 11.25
C THR A 80 -12.04 -20.12 12.33
N PHE A 81 -11.51 -19.37 13.29
CA PHE A 81 -10.62 -19.92 14.32
C PHE A 81 -11.23 -19.86 15.72
N VAL A 82 -11.65 -21.03 16.22
CA VAL A 82 -12.21 -21.27 17.56
C VAL A 82 -11.18 -21.06 18.69
N HIS A 83 -9.89 -20.88 18.37
CA HIS A 83 -8.80 -20.70 19.35
C HIS A 83 -8.29 -19.25 19.46
N HIS A 84 -8.48 -18.65 20.63
CA HIS A 84 -8.11 -17.27 21.00
C HIS A 84 -6.68 -16.82 20.62
N ASN A 85 -5.70 -17.74 20.68
CA ASN A 85 -4.29 -17.39 20.47
C ASN A 85 -3.93 -17.15 18.99
N ILE A 86 -4.56 -17.87 18.06
CA ILE A 86 -4.28 -17.75 16.62
C ILE A 86 -4.97 -16.51 16.05
N ALA A 87 -6.18 -16.22 16.52
CA ALA A 87 -6.89 -14.98 16.18
C ALA A 87 -6.12 -13.73 16.67
N ALA A 88 -5.56 -13.77 17.89
CA ALA A 88 -4.71 -12.69 18.41
C ALA A 88 -3.44 -12.48 17.57
N LEU A 89 -2.75 -13.56 17.19
CA LEU A 89 -1.58 -13.52 16.30
C LEU A 89 -1.92 -12.96 14.91
N GLY A 90 -3.04 -13.41 14.32
CA GLY A 90 -3.53 -12.88 13.04
C GLY A 90 -3.88 -11.40 13.12
N GLY A 91 -4.47 -10.96 14.24
CA GLY A 91 -4.77 -9.56 14.50
C GLY A 91 -3.52 -8.68 14.66
N TRP A 92 -2.51 -9.15 15.40
CA TRP A 92 -1.21 -8.48 15.51
C TRP A 92 -0.47 -8.40 14.16
N LEU A 93 -0.56 -9.44 13.34
CA LEU A 93 0.01 -9.44 11.99
C LEU A 93 -0.69 -8.42 11.07
N LEU A 94 -2.03 -8.37 11.12
CA LEU A 94 -2.81 -7.37 10.38
C LEU A 94 -2.46 -5.94 10.82
N LEU A 95 -2.39 -5.70 12.13
CA LEU A 95 -2.05 -4.39 12.68
C LEU A 95 -0.64 -3.96 12.26
N SER A 96 0.35 -4.84 12.39
CA SER A 96 1.74 -4.55 11.98
C SER A 96 1.85 -4.28 10.47
N GLY A 97 1.13 -5.04 9.63
CA GLY A 97 1.06 -4.79 8.19
C GLY A 97 0.44 -3.42 7.85
N TYR A 98 -0.59 -3.02 8.59
CA TYR A 98 -1.22 -1.70 8.42
C TYR A 98 -0.27 -0.57 8.80
N ILE A 99 0.45 -0.71 9.94
CA ILE A 99 1.47 0.24 10.37
C ILE A 99 2.59 0.35 9.32
N GLY A 100 3.07 -0.78 8.79
CA GLY A 100 4.08 -0.80 7.73
C GLY A 100 3.61 -0.08 6.46
N THR A 101 2.34 -0.28 6.07
CA THR A 101 1.74 0.42 4.92
C THR A 101 1.68 1.93 5.16
N MET A 102 1.24 2.36 6.35
CA MET A 102 1.22 3.78 6.72
C MET A 102 2.62 4.40 6.74
N ALA A 103 3.64 3.66 7.20
CA ALA A 103 5.02 4.12 7.20
C ALA A 103 5.56 4.33 5.78
N ILE A 104 5.27 3.42 4.84
CA ILE A 104 5.65 3.58 3.42
C ILE A 104 4.94 4.79 2.80
N TYR A 105 3.66 5.01 3.12
CA TYR A 105 2.92 6.18 2.62
C TYR A 105 3.52 7.49 3.15
N ALA A 106 3.88 7.54 4.44
CA ALA A 106 4.53 8.70 5.03
C ALA A 106 5.93 8.94 4.41
N TYR A 107 6.72 7.89 4.20
CA TYR A 107 8.04 7.99 3.56
C TYR A 107 7.94 8.55 2.15
N THR A 108 7.03 8.01 1.34
CA THR A 108 6.86 8.42 -0.06
C THR A 108 6.32 9.84 -0.16
N PHE A 109 5.34 10.21 0.67
CA PHE A 109 4.91 11.59 0.81
C PHE A 109 6.05 12.52 1.23
N GLY A 110 6.93 12.09 2.15
CA GLY A 110 8.11 12.85 2.54
C GLY A 110 9.10 13.06 1.40
N VAL A 111 9.39 12.02 0.61
CA VAL A 111 10.30 12.11 -0.55
C VAL A 111 9.74 13.02 -1.63
N TYR A 112 8.46 12.87 -2.01
CA TYR A 112 7.82 13.75 -3.01
C TYR A 112 7.56 15.16 -2.47
N GLY A 113 7.26 15.30 -1.18
CA GLY A 113 7.04 16.57 -0.52
C GLY A 113 8.32 17.37 -0.36
N ALA A 114 9.47 16.72 -0.14
CA ALA A 114 10.77 17.39 -0.03
C ALA A 114 11.25 17.99 -1.35
N VAL A 115 10.88 17.39 -2.49
CA VAL A 115 11.25 17.90 -3.83
C VAL A 115 10.32 18.99 -4.35
N MET A 116 9.18 19.23 -3.70
CA MET A 116 8.15 20.19 -4.13
C MET A 116 8.50 21.66 -3.83
N PRO A 117 8.93 22.05 -2.61
CA PRO A 117 9.68 23.28 -2.44
C PRO A 117 11.06 23.03 -3.07
N GLY A 118 11.51 23.90 -3.98
CA GLY A 118 12.73 23.72 -4.79
C GLY A 118 14.06 23.67 -4.03
N GLU A 119 14.08 23.18 -2.79
CA GLU A 119 15.18 23.14 -1.82
C GLU A 119 15.70 21.70 -1.57
N ALA A 120 15.24 20.70 -2.33
CA ALA A 120 15.84 19.36 -2.33
C ALA A 120 17.23 19.28 -3.00
N ALA A 121 17.79 20.41 -3.48
CA ALA A 121 19.22 20.49 -3.76
C ALA A 121 20.08 20.49 -2.47
N SER A 122 19.47 20.66 -1.29
CA SER A 122 20.19 20.93 -0.03
C SER A 122 20.17 19.79 0.99
N TYR A 123 19.26 18.81 0.84
CA TYR A 123 19.22 17.60 1.69
C TYR A 123 19.93 16.38 1.07
N ALA A 124 20.59 16.57 -0.08
CA ALA A 124 21.76 15.79 -0.44
C ALA A 124 22.94 16.32 0.39
N GLY A 125 23.06 15.87 1.64
CA GLY A 125 24.28 16.07 2.40
C GLY A 125 25.52 15.65 1.59
N PRO A 126 26.68 16.30 1.79
CA PRO A 126 27.84 16.17 0.94
C PRO A 126 28.48 14.80 1.14
N ALA A 127 28.09 13.81 0.35
CA ALA A 127 28.81 12.55 0.27
C ALA A 127 28.67 11.93 -1.11
N THR A 128 29.73 12.14 -1.88
CA THR A 128 30.29 11.18 -2.83
C THR A 128 29.76 11.27 -4.26
N TYR A 129 30.38 12.12 -5.08
CA TYR A 129 31.06 11.75 -6.34
C TYR A 129 31.96 12.92 -6.79
N VAL A 130 32.98 13.26 -5.99
CA VAL A 130 34.17 13.94 -6.54
C VAL A 130 35.14 12.84 -6.92
N GLN A 131 35.17 12.53 -8.21
CA GLN A 131 36.25 11.75 -8.83
C GLN A 131 37.60 12.42 -8.45
N PRO A 132 38.63 11.68 -8.01
CA PRO A 132 39.97 12.24 -7.96
C PRO A 132 40.37 12.67 -9.39
N PRO A 133 41.08 13.79 -9.59
CA PRO A 133 41.58 14.15 -10.90
C PRO A 133 42.54 13.06 -11.38
N GLU A 134 42.16 12.33 -12.43
CA GLU A 134 43.13 11.65 -13.28
C GLU A 134 44.08 12.72 -13.83
N GLY A 135 45.37 12.41 -13.76
CA GLY A 135 46.43 13.41 -13.73
C GLY A 135 46.62 14.23 -15.01
N SER A 136 47.29 15.36 -14.81
CA SER A 136 48.47 15.81 -15.58
C SER A 136 49.17 16.92 -14.82
#